data_AF-A0A379TDW8-F1
#
_entry.id   AF-A0A379TDW8-F1
#
_cell.length_a   1.000
_cell.length_b   1.000
_cell.length_c   1.000
_cell.angle_alpha   90.00
_cell.angle_beta   90.00
_cell.angle_gamma   90.00
#
_symmetry.space_group_name_H-M   'P 1'
#
loop_
_entity.id
_entity.type
_entity.pdbx_description
1 polymer ?
#
loop_
_entity_poly.entity_id
_entity_poly.type
_entity_poly.pdbx_seq_one_letter_code
_entity_poly.pdbx_strand_id
1 'polypeptide(L)'
;MLDVKLENGWKTYWRAPGEGGVAPSIAWKGDMLEVSWFWPTPSRFDVANITTQGYHDEVTFPMIVRGTPPATLNGVLTLSTCSNVCLLTDYPFFRDAHCAECRFCP
;
A
#
# COMPACT_ATOMS: atom_id res chain seq x y z
N MET A 1 -4.02 -7.20 -5.73
CA MET A 1 -2.91 -6.24 -5.93
C MET A 1 -3.28 -4.94 -5.26
N LEU A 2 -2.30 -4.09 -4.93
CA LEU A 2 -2.53 -2.72 -4.47
C LEU A 2 -1.92 -1.76 -5.49
N ASP A 3 -2.77 -1.01 -6.18
CA ASP A 3 -2.36 -0.03 -7.17
C ASP A 3 -2.42 1.37 -6.56
N VAL A 4 -1.31 2.10 -6.65
CA VAL A 4 -1.19 3.47 -6.15
C VAL A 4 -0.85 4.36 -7.33
N LYS A 5 -1.74 5.31 -7.62
CA LYS A 5 -1.54 6.37 -8.62
C LYS A 5 -1.35 7.68 -7.90
N LEU A 6 -0.27 8.39 -8.25
CA LEU A 6 0.16 9.63 -7.65
C LEU A 6 0.06 10.74 -8.69
N GLU A 7 -0.42 11.90 -8.28
CA GLU A 7 -0.33 13.09 -9.11
C GLU A 7 1.14 13.50 -9.31
N ASN A 8 1.41 14.22 -10.39
CA ASN A 8 2.75 14.71 -10.70
C ASN A 8 3.35 15.49 -9.52
N GLY A 9 4.61 15.19 -9.18
CA GLY A 9 5.34 15.79 -8.06
C GLY A 9 5.20 15.04 -6.73
N TRP A 10 4.16 14.21 -6.58
CA TRP A 10 3.94 13.38 -5.40
C TRP A 10 4.70 12.06 -5.47
N LYS A 11 5.12 11.59 -4.31
CA LYS A 11 5.88 10.34 -4.13
C LYS A 11 5.29 9.55 -2.99
N THR A 12 5.40 8.22 -3.03
CA THR A 12 5.17 7.35 -1.88
C THR A 12 6.44 6.57 -1.56
N TYR A 13 6.60 6.12 -0.32
CA TYR A 13 7.84 5.54 0.14
C TYR A 13 7.98 4.04 -0.15
N TRP A 14 9.23 3.59 -0.24
CA TRP A 14 9.60 2.18 -0.22
C TRP A 14 9.57 1.60 1.20
N ARG A 15 9.66 0.27 1.32
CA ARG A 15 9.73 -0.43 2.63
C ARG A 15 10.87 0.06 3.53
N ALA A 16 11.98 0.49 2.93
CA ALA A 16 13.10 1.11 3.61
C ALA A 16 13.21 2.55 3.09
N PRO A 17 12.41 3.48 3.66
CA PRO A 17 12.17 4.79 3.06
C PRO A 17 13.40 5.71 3.04
N GLY A 18 14.40 5.43 3.87
CA GLY A 18 15.49 6.36 4.18
C GLY A 18 15.13 7.23 5.38
N GLU A 19 15.95 8.25 5.62
CA GLU A 19 15.74 9.18 6.72
C GLU A 19 14.47 10.02 6.50
N GLY A 20 13.71 10.27 7.58
CA GLY A 20 12.50 11.11 7.55
C GLY A 20 11.27 10.52 6.85
N GLY A 21 11.39 9.40 6.15
CA GLY A 21 10.27 8.76 5.47
C GLY A 21 9.55 7.69 6.30
N VAL A 22 8.30 7.41 5.94
CA VAL A 22 7.44 6.42 6.60
C VAL A 22 6.97 5.42 5.56
N ALA A 23 7.26 4.12 5.74
CA ALA A 23 6.77 3.11 4.80
C ALA A 23 5.25 3.00 4.86
N PRO A 24 4.54 2.82 3.72
CA PRO A 24 3.14 2.44 3.72
C PRO A 24 2.92 1.17 4.55
N SER A 25 1.76 1.05 5.21
CA SER A 25 1.43 -0.13 6.00
C SER A 25 -0.06 -0.45 5.95
N ILE A 26 -0.41 -1.71 6.14
CA ILE A 26 -1.81 -2.14 6.25
C ILE A 26 -2.04 -2.76 7.63
N ALA A 27 -3.00 -2.19 8.36
CA ALA A 27 -3.56 -2.79 9.56
C ALA A 27 -4.75 -3.67 9.16
N TRP A 28 -4.52 -4.98 9.05
CA TRP A 28 -5.56 -5.97 8.76
C TRP A 28 -6.48 -6.17 9.97
N LYS A 29 -7.76 -6.40 9.72
CA LYS A 29 -8.75 -6.75 10.75
C LYS A 29 -9.10 -8.24 10.64
N GLY A 30 -9.38 -8.88 11.78
CA GLY A 30 -9.75 -10.30 11.84
C GLY A 30 -8.59 -11.22 12.23
N ASP A 31 -8.75 -12.51 11.95
CA ASP A 31 -7.71 -13.52 12.20
C ASP A 31 -6.41 -13.15 11.49
N MET A 32 -5.27 -13.48 12.13
CA MET A 32 -3.95 -13.12 11.61
C MET A 32 -3.68 -13.82 10.27
N LEU A 33 -3.99 -13.13 9.18
CA LEU A 33 -3.57 -13.51 7.84
C LEU A 33 -2.10 -13.14 7.67
N GLU A 34 -1.30 -14.10 7.22
CA GLU A 34 0.08 -13.82 6.86
C GLU A 34 0.09 -13.18 5.47
N VAL A 35 0.35 -11.87 5.40
CA VAL A 35 0.40 -11.14 4.12
C VAL A 35 1.83 -10.81 3.75
N SER A 36 2.29 -11.37 2.64
CA SER A 36 3.58 -11.05 2.03
C SER A 36 3.41 -9.93 1.02
N TRP A 37 4.08 -8.80 1.27
CA TRP A 37 4.16 -7.68 0.35
C TRP A 37 5.38 -7.78 -0.58
N PHE A 38 5.13 -7.70 -1.87
CA PHE A 38 6.19 -7.65 -2.88
C PHE A 38 6.40 -6.20 -3.28
N TRP A 39 7.60 -5.71 -3.02
CA TRP A 39 7.99 -4.34 -3.29
C TRP A 39 8.74 -4.29 -4.61
N PRO A 40 8.23 -3.60 -5.63
CA PRO A 40 8.98 -3.33 -6.84
C PRO A 40 10.30 -2.61 -6.54
N THR A 41 11.21 -2.61 -7.51
CA THR A 41 12.45 -1.85 -7.42
C THR A 41 12.12 -0.35 -7.26
N PRO A 42 12.58 0.30 -6.18
CA PRO A 42 12.30 1.71 -5.96
C PRO A 42 13.25 2.60 -6.77
N SER A 43 12.89 3.87 -6.85
CA SER A 43 13.77 4.94 -7.30
C SER A 43 14.23 5.78 -6.09
N ARG A 44 15.31 6.54 -6.27
CA ARG A 44 15.85 7.46 -5.27
C ARG A 44 15.46 8.90 -5.58
N PHE A 45 15.09 9.65 -4.56
CA PHE A 45 14.70 11.04 -4.68
C PHE A 45 15.14 11.85 -3.48
N ASP A 46 15.44 13.12 -3.70
CA ASP A 46 15.60 14.07 -2.61
C ASP A 46 14.25 14.73 -2.31
N VAL A 47 13.78 14.56 -1.08
CA VAL A 47 12.57 15.18 -0.54
C VAL A 47 13.00 16.02 0.65
N ALA A 48 12.73 17.32 0.61
CA ALA A 48 13.15 18.26 1.66
C ALA A 48 14.66 18.17 2.00
N ASN A 49 15.52 18.02 0.99
CA ASN A 49 16.98 17.83 1.10
C ASN A 49 17.42 16.53 1.80
N ILE A 50 16.53 15.56 1.93
CA ILE A 50 16.84 14.23 2.46
C ILE A 50 16.69 13.21 1.35
N THR A 51 17.69 12.36 1.16
CA THR A 51 17.64 11.28 0.18
C THR A 51 16.74 10.17 0.69
N THR A 52 15.69 9.89 -0.09
CA THR A 52 14.65 8.91 0.21
C THR A 52 14.51 7.91 -0.93
N GLN A 53 13.86 6.78 -0.65
CA GLN A 53 13.58 5.72 -1.62
C GLN A 53 12.08 5.49 -1.73
N GLY A 54 11.56 5.39 -2.96
CA GLY A 54 10.13 5.28 -3.18
C GLY A 54 9.71 5.19 -4.64
N TYR A 55 8.52 5.71 -4.93
CA TYR A 55 7.85 5.66 -6.23
C TYR A 55 7.16 6.99 -6.56
N HIS A 56 7.04 7.31 -7.84
CA HIS A 56 6.24 8.42 -8.40
C HIS A 56 5.32 7.87 -9.50
N ASP A 57 4.35 8.69 -9.94
CA ASP A 57 3.34 8.40 -10.97
C ASP A 57 2.44 7.19 -10.66
N GLU A 58 2.98 5.98 -10.74
CA GLU A 58 2.23 4.75 -10.48
C GLU A 58 3.13 3.65 -9.92
N VAL A 59 2.60 2.88 -8.98
CA VAL A 59 3.21 1.64 -8.50
C VAL A 59 2.14 0.61 -8.16
N THR A 60 2.38 -0.63 -8.59
CA THR A 60 1.57 -1.78 -8.20
C THR A 60 2.35 -2.64 -7.22
N PHE A 61 1.79 -2.89 -6.05
CA PHE A 61 2.33 -3.81 -5.04
C PHE A 61 1.60 -5.16 -5.13
N PRO A 62 2.26 -6.22 -5.64
CA PRO A 62 1.72 -7.57 -5.52
C PRO A 62 1.70 -7.99 -4.04
N MET A 63 0.66 -8.73 -3.67
CA MET A 63 0.52 -9.23 -2.30
C MET A 63 0.07 -10.69 -2.37
N ILE A 64 0.66 -11.52 -1.52
CA ILE A 64 0.20 -12.90 -1.30
C ILE A 64 -0.33 -12.98 0.13
N VAL A 65 -1.60 -13.36 0.25
CA VAL A 65 -2.24 -13.64 1.53
C VAL A 65 -2.19 -15.16 1.74
N ARG A 66 -1.61 -15.61 2.85
CA ARG A 66 -1.58 -17.01 3.26
C ARG A 66 -2.49 -17.26 4.47
N GLY A 67 -3.05 -18.45 4.54
CA GLY A 67 -4.03 -18.87 5.54
C GLY A 67 -5.40 -19.09 4.94
N THR A 68 -6.39 -19.38 5.79
CA THR A 68 -7.80 -19.45 5.39
C THR A 68 -8.31 -18.03 5.26
N PRO A 69 -8.58 -17.53 4.04
CA PRO A 69 -9.07 -16.17 3.89
C PRO A 69 -10.47 -16.08 4.52
N PRO A 70 -10.74 -15.07 5.36
CA PRO A 70 -12.09 -14.80 5.84
C PRO A 70 -13.02 -14.54 4.65
N ALA A 71 -14.33 -14.67 4.87
CA ALA A 71 -15.33 -14.31 3.86
C ALA A 71 -15.08 -12.91 3.29
N THR A 72 -14.61 -12.01 4.16
CA THR A 72 -14.36 -10.60 3.88
C THR A 72 -12.95 -10.21 4.33
N LEU A 73 -12.19 -9.63 3.43
CA LEU A 73 -10.87 -9.07 3.69
C LEU A 73 -11.01 -7.57 3.96
N ASN A 74 -10.68 -7.17 5.18
CA ASN A 74 -10.83 -5.79 5.64
C ASN A 74 -9.57 -5.30 6.36
N GLY A 75 -9.32 -4.00 6.24
CA GLY A 75 -8.17 -3.36 6.85
C GLY A 75 -8.14 -1.86 6.62
N VAL A 76 -7.09 -1.23 7.13
CA VAL A 76 -6.80 0.18 6.89
C VAL A 76 -5.41 0.26 6.29
N LEU A 77 -5.31 0.79 5.07
CA LEU A 77 -4.03 1.15 4.45
C LEU A 77 -3.67 2.56 4.94
N THR A 78 -2.59 2.68 5.69
CA THR A 78 -1.96 3.98 5.94
C THR A 78 -0.93 4.21 4.82
N LEU A 79 -1.26 5.10 3.90
CA LEU A 79 -0.39 5.49 2.79
C LEU A 79 0.30 6.80 3.14
N SER A 80 1.61 6.78 3.03
CA SER A 80 2.46 7.96 3.14
C SER A 80 2.71 8.56 1.76
N THR A 81 2.36 9.82 1.57
CA THR A 81 2.62 10.56 0.34
C THR A 81 3.36 11.86 0.64
N CYS A 82 4.38 12.17 -0.15
CA CYS A 82 5.19 13.36 0.03
C CYS A 82 5.42 14.10 -1.28
N SER A 83 5.34 15.43 -1.19
CA SER A 83 5.78 16.37 -2.22
C SER A 83 6.74 17.38 -1.58
N ASN A 84 6.28 18.59 -1.25
CA ASN A 84 6.96 19.52 -0.34
C ASN A 84 6.55 19.32 1.13
N VAL A 85 5.46 18.59 1.36
CA VAL A 85 4.94 18.18 2.66
C VAL A 85 4.66 16.69 2.63
N CYS A 86 4.74 16.03 3.78
CA CYS A 86 4.42 14.62 3.94
C CYS A 86 3.09 14.44 4.65
N LEU A 87 2.21 13.65 4.05
CA LEU A 87 0.88 13.32 4.55
C LEU A 87 0.80 11.82 4.82
N LEU A 88 0.19 11.45 5.94
CA LEU A 88 -0.23 10.09 6.23
C LEU A 88 -1.74 10.04 6.09
N THR A 89 -2.23 9.25 5.14
CA THR A 89 -3.66 9.14 4.84
C THR A 89 -4.11 7.70 5.04
N ASP A 90 -5.17 7.54 5.83
CA ASP A 90 -5.78 6.25 6.09
C ASP A 90 -6.89 5.95 5.07
N TYR A 91 -6.77 4.81 4.41
CA TYR A 91 -7.71 4.29 3.43
C TYR A 91 -8.32 2.98 3.98
N PRO A 92 -9.49 3.03 4.64
CA PRO A 92 -10.20 1.82 5.02
C PRO A 92 -10.67 1.10 3.77
N PHE A 93 -10.50 -0.22 3.74
CA PHE A 93 -10.97 -1.05 2.64
C PHE A 93 -11.69 -2.30 3.14
N PHE A 94 -12.59 -2.78 2.29
CA PHE A 94 -13.35 -4.00 2.45
C PHE A 94 -13.45 -4.68 1.09
N ARG A 95 -13.14 -5.97 1.02
CA ARG A 95 -13.22 -6.78 -0.20
C ARG A 95 -13.74 -8.16 0.13
N ASP A 96 -14.74 -8.62 -0.60
CA ASP A 96 -15.24 -9.99 -0.48
C ASP A 96 -14.24 -10.96 -1.12
N ALA A 97 -13.66 -11.84 -0.31
CA ALA A 97 -12.64 -12.80 -0.79
C ALA A 97 -13.23 -13.88 -1.71
N HIS A 98 -14.56 -14.07 -1.67
CA HIS A 98 -15.31 -15.06 -2.44
C HIS A 98 -15.81 -14.51 -3.79
N CYS A 99 -15.66 -13.21 -4.02
CA CYS A 99 -16.28 -12.51 -5.14
C CYS A 99 -15.38 -12.44 -6.40
N ALA A 100 -14.56 -13.48 -6.62
CA ALA A 100 -13.88 -13.68 -7.91
C ALA A 100 -14.76 -14.45 -8.92
N GLU A 101 -15.84 -15.11 -8.46
CA GLU A 101 -16.76 -15.90 -9.28
C GLU A 101 -18.25 -15.58 -9.01
N CYS A 102 -18.59 -14.39 -8.51
CA CYS A 102 -19.99 -14.01 -8.29
C CYS A 102 -20.69 -13.60 -9.60
N ARG A 103 -21.04 -14.60 -10.42
CA ARG A 103 -22.02 -14.44 -11.51
C ARG A 103 -23.48 -14.43 -11.02
N PHE A 104 -23.70 -14.58 -9.71
CA PHE A 104 -24.99 -14.51 -9.06
C PHE A 104 -24.84 -13.93 -7.65
N CYS A 105 -25.29 -12.68 -7.49
CA CYS A 105 -25.72 -12.16 -6.20
C CYS A 105 -27.26 -12.07 -6.28
N PRO A 106 -28.02 -12.53 -5.26
CA PRO A 106 -29.48 -12.42 -5.25
C PRO A 106 -29.94 -10.96 -5.21
#